data_AF-A0A848LTI1-F1
#
_entry.id   AF-A0A848LTI1-F1
#
_cell.length_a   1.000
_cell.length_b   1.000
_cell.length_c   1.000
_cell.angle_alpha   90.00
_cell.angle_beta   90.00
_cell.angle_gamma   90.00
#
_symmetry.space_group_name_H-M   'P 1'
#
loop_
_entity.id
_entity.type
_entity.pdbx_description
1 polymer ?
#
loop_
_entity_poly.entity_id
_entity_poly.type
_entity_poly.pdbx_seq_one_letter_code
_entity_poly.pdbx_strand_id
1 'polypeptide(L)' 'MAKKRPDRDLEKTYPRKEFVAKLRRLADAIEAGKPFSIQVAGERLRIPASALFNIEHEREGGVDEVEFQLRWERE' A
#
# COMPACT_ATOMS: atom_id res chain seq x y z
N MET A 1 7.96 -1.04 -25.80
CA MET A 1 8.49 -1.85 -24.68
C MET A 1 8.41 -1.00 -23.42
N ALA A 2 7.51 -1.33 -22.49
CA ALA A 2 7.38 -0.57 -21.26
C ALA A 2 8.66 -0.72 -20.42
N LYS A 3 9.22 0.40 -19.96
CA LYS A 3 10.45 0.43 -19.16
C LYS A 3 10.17 -0.27 -17.83
N LYS A 4 10.77 -1.45 -17.62
CA LYS A 4 10.68 -2.21 -16.36
C LYS A 4 11.09 -1.30 -15.20
N ARG A 5 10.18 -1.02 -14.27
CA ARG A 5 10.50 -0.21 -13.08
C ARG A 5 11.51 -0.98 -12.23
N PRO A 6 12.55 -0.32 -11.69
CA PRO A 6 13.48 -0.96 -10.76
C PRO A 6 12.72 -1.48 -9.55
N ASP A 7 13.12 -2.65 -9.05
CA ASP A 7 12.62 -3.16 -7.78
C ASP A 7 13.16 -2.25 -6.66
N ARG A 8 12.26 -1.79 -5.80
CA ARG A 8 12.56 -0.81 -4.75
C ARG A 8 11.71 -1.11 -3.53
N ASP A 9 12.37 -1.32 -2.41
CA ASP A 9 11.74 -1.35 -1.10
C ASP A 9 11.65 0.09 -0.57
N LEU A 10 10.42 0.60 -0.49
CA LEU A 10 10.14 1.97 -0.05
C LEU A 10 9.29 1.93 1.21
N GLU A 11 9.92 2.26 2.34
CA GLU A 11 9.22 2.43 3.61
C GLU A 11 9.17 3.91 4.00
N LYS A 12 8.07 4.32 4.64
CA LYS A 12 7.98 5.64 5.28
C LYS A 12 7.04 5.61 6.47
N THR A 13 7.55 5.99 7.64
CA THR A 13 6.73 6.26 8.83
C THR A 13 5.98 7.59 8.67
N TYR A 14 4.72 7.61 9.10
CA TYR A 14 3.86 8.80 9.04
C TYR A 14 3.36 9.21 10.42
N PRO A 15 3.10 10.51 10.65
CA PRO A 15 2.31 10.96 11.78
C PRO A 15 0.90 10.32 11.77
N ARG A 16 0.34 10.04 12.94
CA ARG A 16 -0.96 9.35 13.09
C ARG A 16 -2.08 9.93 12.22
N LYS A 17 -2.18 11.26 12.13
CA LYS A 17 -3.21 11.94 11.34
C LYS A 17 -3.06 11.66 9.84
N GLU A 18 -1.84 11.67 9.33
CA GLU A 18 -1.57 11.38 7.91
C GLU A 18 -1.79 9.91 7.58
N PHE A 19 -1.39 9.02 8.49
CA PHE A 19 -1.65 7.59 8.35
C PHE A 19 -3.15 7.29 8.27
N VAL A 20 -3.95 7.82 9.21
CA VAL A 20 -5.41 7.67 9.21
C VAL A 20 -6.04 8.25 7.95
N ALA A 21 -5.57 9.40 7.46
CA ALA A 21 -6.09 10.00 6.23
C ALA A 21 -5.85 9.10 5.00
N LYS A 22 -4.71 8.41 4.94
CA LYS A 22 -4.41 7.44 3.87
C LYS A 22 -5.31 6.22 3.97
N LEU A 23 -5.50 5.67 5.19
CA LEU A 23 -6.39 4.52 5.41
C LEU A 23 -7.83 4.80 4.98
N ARG A 24 -8.39 5.96 5.34
CA ARG A 24 -9.75 6.32 4.93
C ARG A 24 -9.90 6.40 3.42
N ARG A 25 -8.98 7.10 2.74
CA ARG A 25 -9.02 7.18 1.27
C ARG A 25 -8.86 5.82 0.60
N LEU A 26 -8.09 4.92 1.21
CA LEU A 26 -7.95 3.56 0.72
C LEU A 26 -9.27 2.79 0.92
N ALA A 27 -9.87 2.85 2.10
CA ALA A 27 -11.16 2.22 2.39
C ALA A 27 -12.25 2.71 1.41
N ASP A 28 -12.36 4.03 1.21
CA ASP A 28 -13.31 4.63 0.27
C ASP A 28 -13.13 4.07 -1.17
N ALA A 29 -11.88 3.87 -1.59
CA ALA A 29 -11.57 3.35 -2.93
C ALA A 29 -11.92 1.85 -3.06
N ILE A 30 -11.65 1.06 -2.02
CA ILE A 30 -12.00 -0.37 -1.96
C ILE A 30 -13.52 -0.53 -2.01
N GLU A 31 -14.26 0.19 -1.16
CA GLU A 31 -15.72 0.14 -1.11
C GLU A 31 -16.36 0.58 -2.44
N ALA A 32 -15.77 1.57 -3.11
CA ALA A 32 -16.24 2.04 -4.41
C ALA A 32 -15.81 1.17 -5.60
N GLY A 33 -14.99 0.12 -5.40
CA GLY A 33 -14.43 -0.69 -6.48
C GLY A 33 -13.55 0.09 -7.45
N LYS A 34 -12.84 1.13 -6.97
CA LYS A 34 -12.05 2.06 -7.78
C LYS A 34 -10.55 1.88 -7.58
N PRO A 35 -9.73 2.15 -8.61
CA PRO A 35 -8.28 2.22 -8.44
C PRO A 35 -7.88 3.28 -7.40
N PHE A 36 -6.87 2.98 -6.60
CA PHE A 36 -6.38 3.87 -5.54
C PHE A 36 -5.02 4.46 -5.93
N SER A 37 -4.85 5.77 -5.74
CA SER A 37 -3.57 6.45 -5.96
C SER A 37 -2.99 6.97 -4.66
N ILE A 38 -1.73 6.62 -4.40
CA ILE A 38 -1.00 6.98 -3.18
C ILE A 38 0.41 7.47 -3.53
N GLN A 39 0.96 8.30 -2.65
CA GLN A 39 2.37 8.65 -2.67
C GLN A 39 3.06 8.09 -1.42
N VAL A 40 4.17 7.38 -1.63
CA VAL A 40 5.01 6.76 -0.59
C VAL A 40 6.47 7.14 -0.87
N ALA A 41 7.16 7.70 0.13
CA ALA A 41 8.57 8.11 0.02
C ALA A 41 8.93 8.91 -1.27
N GLY A 42 7.99 9.72 -1.78
CA GLY A 42 8.18 10.51 -3.01
C GLY A 42 7.70 9.82 -4.30
N GLU A 43 7.47 8.52 -4.29
CA GLU A 43 6.95 7.76 -5.43
C GLU A 43 5.42 7.75 -5.45
N ARG A 44 4.83 7.95 -6.64
CA ARG A 44 3.39 7.83 -6.87
C ARG A 44 3.07 6.43 -7.42
N LEU A 45 2.23 5.71 -6.69
CA LEU A 45 1.71 4.39 -7.05
C LEU A 45 0.23 4.51 -7.42
N ARG A 46 -0.18 3.79 -8.46
CA ARG A 46 -1.59 3.61 -8.83
C ARG A 46 -1.92 2.13 -8.73
N ILE A 47 -2.67 1.79 -7.70
CA ILE A 47 -3.10 0.43 -7.37
C ILE A 47 -4.39 0.15 -8.14
N PRO A 48 -4.46 -0.95 -8.91
CA PRO A 48 -5.66 -1.30 -9.65
C PRO A 48 -6.79 -1.73 -8.71
N ALA A 49 -8.04 -1.59 -9.16
CA ALA A 49 -9.21 -2.06 -8.41
C ALA A 49 -9.23 -3.60 -8.22
N SER A 50 -8.52 -4.32 -9.08
CA SER A 50 -8.37 -5.78 -9.03
C SER A 50 -7.25 -6.26 -8.10
N ALA A 51 -6.64 -5.37 -7.31
CA ALA A 51 -5.62 -5.77 -6.34
C ALA A 51 -6.18 -6.78 -5.33
N LEU A 52 -5.34 -7.71 -4.91
CA LEU A 52 -5.62 -8.66 -3.84
C LEU A 52 -5.24 -8.03 -2.50
N PHE A 53 -6.02 -8.35 -1.46
CA PHE A 53 -5.84 -7.82 -0.11
C PHE A 53 -5.44 -8.94 0.83
N ASN A 54 -4.41 -8.71 1.64
CA ASN A 54 -3.94 -9.64 2.67
C ASN A 54 -3.68 -8.90 3.98
N ILE A 55 -3.82 -9.59 5.11
CA ILE A 55 -3.37 -9.10 6.41
C ILE A 55 -2.35 -10.10 6.93
N GLU A 56 -1.17 -9.62 7.24
CA GLU A 56 -0.08 -10.42 7.78
C GLU A 56 0.19 -10.00 9.23
N HIS A 57 0.53 -10.97 10.08
CA HIS A 57 0.95 -10.73 11.47
C HIS A 57 2.26 -11.48 11.69
N GLU A 58 3.25 -10.76 12.19
CA GLU A 58 4.57 -11.30 12.51
C GLU A 58 4.95 -10.98 13.95
N ARG A 59 5.66 -11.92 14.57
CA ARG A 59 6.30 -11.72 15.87
C ARG A 59 7.76 -12.13 15.77
N GLU A 60 8.64 -11.14 15.75
CA GLU A 60 10.08 -11.32 15.68
C GLU A 60 10.80 -10.27 16.54
N GLY A 61 11.92 -10.63 17.17
CA GLY A 61 12.78 -9.66 17.87
C GLY A 61 12.12 -8.91 19.04
N GLY A 62 11.00 -9.41 19.58
CA GLY A 62 10.23 -8.72 20.63
C GLY A 62 9.26 -7.65 20.09
N VAL A 63 9.01 -7.66 18.78
CA VAL A 63 8.07 -6.77 18.10
C VAL A 63 6.89 -7.59 17.59
N ASP A 64 5.68 -7.07 17.77
CA ASP A 64 4.47 -7.54 17.09
C ASP A 64 4.17 -6.56 15.96
N GLU A 65 4.09 -7.07 14.73
CA GLU A 65 3.83 -6.29 13.53
C GLU A 65 2.58 -6.79 12.81
N VAL A 66 1.71 -5.88 12.38
CA VAL A 66 0.54 -6.20 11.56
C VAL A 66 0.57 -5.34 10.30
N GLU A 67 0.59 -5.98 9.14
CA GLU A 67 0.60 -5.31 7.85
C GLU A 67 -0.70 -5.53 7.09
N PHE A 68 -1.23 -4.45 6.53
CA PHE A 68 -2.30 -4.50 5.53
C PHE A 68 -1.66 -4.40 4.15
N GLN A 69 -1.71 -5.48 3.40
CA GLN A 69 -1.01 -5.61 2.13
C GLN A 69 -1.98 -5.55 0.95
N LEU A 70 -1.54 -4.86 -0.10
CA LEU A 70 -2.20 -4.85 -1.41
C LEU A 70 -1.23 -5.41 -2.42
N ARG A 71 -1.62 -6.46 -3.13
CA ARG A 71 -0.79 -7.16 -4.11
C ARG A 71 -1.45 -7.12 -5.48
N TRP A 72 -0.68 -6.79 -6.51
CA TRP A 72 -1.15 -6.78 -7.89
C TRP A 72 0.00 -7.08 -8.84
N GLU A 73 -0.31 -7.65 -9.99
CA GLU A 73 0.68 -7.89 -11.04
C GLU A 73 0.97 -6.59 -11.80
N ARG A 74 2.25 -6.38 -12.14
CA ARG A 74 2.67 -5.29 -13.01
C ARG A 74 2.50 -5.73 -14.47
N GLU A 75 1.86 -4.91 -15.29
CA GLU A 75 1.88 -5.06 -16.76
C GLU A 75 3.28 -4.78 -17.35
#